data_AF-A0A2A5B5F9-F1
#
_entry.id   AF-A0A2A5B5F9-F1
#
_cell.length_a   1.000
_cell.length_b   1.000
_cell.length_c   1.000
_cell.angle_alpha   90.00
_cell.angle_beta   90.00
_cell.angle_gamma   90.00
#
_symmetry.space_group_name_H-M   'P 1'
#
loop_
_entity.id
_entity.type
_entity.pdbx_description
1 polymer ?
#
loop_
_entity_poly.entity_id
_entity_poly.type
_entity_poly.pdbx_seq_one_letter_code
_entity_poly.pdbx_strand_id
1 'polypeptide(L)'
;MINKKLYKFLISILLIIFTVNTNAQLLDSITLDTVPTYTLQKALKQDPLKVYKLTLKKMKLTELPSEILAFKNLQVLNLKGNKFKIFPKKITTFVYLQELNVSANKIQIITKELGELIHLKKFIANSNKIVSIPPEIRYLKKLQYLDLWGNDIGALPHEISELEGTLKEIDMRVILMSNAEHKIIKALLPNTKIRFSKSCNCGF
;
A
#
# COMPACT_ATOMS: atom_id res chain seq x y z
N MET A 1 44.87 23.14 -29.32
CA MET A 1 44.29 22.09 -30.20
C MET A 1 43.62 21.04 -29.32
N ILE A 2 42.30 21.15 -29.12
CA ILE A 2 41.52 20.19 -28.32
C ILE A 2 41.37 18.89 -29.13
N ASN A 3 41.71 17.77 -28.50
CA ASN A 3 41.90 16.46 -29.12
C ASN A 3 40.59 15.92 -29.73
N LYS A 4 40.55 15.68 -31.05
CA LYS A 4 39.39 15.13 -31.78
C LYS A 4 38.88 13.80 -31.21
N LYS A 5 39.71 13.03 -30.48
CA LYS A 5 39.27 11.82 -29.76
C LYS A 5 38.39 12.14 -28.55
N LEU A 6 38.65 13.25 -27.84
CA LEU A 6 37.84 13.67 -26.69
C LEU A 6 36.45 14.12 -27.12
N TYR A 7 36.33 14.79 -28.27
CA TYR A 7 35.04 15.22 -28.83
C TYR A 7 34.21 14.03 -29.36
N LYS A 8 34.85 13.01 -29.94
CA LYS A 8 34.16 11.77 -30.33
C LYS A 8 33.66 10.97 -29.13
N PHE A 9 34.41 10.96 -28.02
CA PHE A 9 34.01 10.32 -26.76
C PHE A 9 32.88 11.09 -26.06
N LEU A 10 32.93 12.43 -26.06
CA LEU A 10 31.87 13.29 -25.53
C LEU A 10 30.57 13.19 -26.34
N ILE A 11 30.65 13.09 -27.68
CA ILE A 11 29.47 12.89 -28.53
C ILE A 11 28.90 11.48 -28.39
N SER A 12 29.73 10.45 -28.16
CA SER A 12 29.22 9.10 -27.87
C SER A 12 28.61 9.00 -26.47
N ILE A 13 29.08 9.78 -25.49
CA ILE A 13 28.42 9.92 -24.18
C ILE A 13 27.13 10.75 -24.28
N LEU A 14 27.09 11.80 -25.13
CA LEU A 14 25.86 12.56 -25.39
C LEU A 14 24.81 11.79 -26.21
N LEU A 15 25.22 10.85 -27.07
CA LEU A 15 24.32 9.98 -27.83
C LEU A 15 23.85 8.74 -27.05
N ILE A 16 24.43 8.45 -25.89
CA ILE A 16 23.88 7.46 -24.93
C ILE A 16 22.76 8.08 -24.07
N ILE A 17 22.51 9.40 -24.16
CA ILE A 17 21.41 10.07 -23.45
C ILE A 17 20.06 9.94 -24.18
N PHE A 18 20.01 9.35 -25.38
CA PHE A 18 18.75 9.06 -26.08
C PHE A 18 18.63 7.59 -26.46
N THR A 19 18.25 6.76 -25.48
CA THR A 19 17.22 5.69 -25.56
C THR A 19 17.12 4.97 -24.21
N VAL A 20 16.68 5.70 -23.19
CA VAL A 20 16.07 5.07 -22.02
C VAL A 20 14.72 5.75 -21.86
N ASN A 21 13.68 5.16 -22.45
CA ASN A 21 12.32 5.53 -22.10
C ASN A 21 12.03 4.90 -20.72
N THR A 22 12.60 5.52 -19.68
CA THR A 22 12.51 5.14 -18.26
C THR A 22 11.15 5.53 -17.70
N ASN A 23 10.06 4.92 -18.18
CA ASN A 23 8.74 5.27 -17.66
C ASN A 23 8.38 4.44 -16.42
N ALA A 24 9.25 4.46 -15.40
CA ALA A 24 8.86 4.16 -14.04
C ALA A 24 8.56 5.50 -13.34
N GLN A 25 7.34 6.00 -13.55
CA GLN A 25 6.88 7.26 -12.98
C GLN A 25 5.75 7.00 -12.00
N LEU A 26 5.91 7.48 -10.76
CA LEU A 26 4.81 7.58 -9.80
C LEU A 26 3.80 8.59 -10.38
N LEU A 27 2.59 8.14 -10.69
CA LEU A 27 1.57 9.00 -11.28
C LEU A 27 0.98 9.89 -10.18
N ASP A 28 0.71 11.15 -10.50
CA ASP A 28 -0.13 11.99 -9.63
C ASP A 28 -1.56 11.42 -9.59
N SER A 29 -2.37 11.88 -8.63
CA SER A 29 -3.72 11.34 -8.44
C SER A 29 -4.63 11.55 -9.66
N ILE A 30 -4.51 12.67 -10.38
CA ILE A 30 -5.33 12.99 -11.56
C ILE A 30 -4.99 12.02 -12.70
N THR A 31 -3.69 11.86 -12.97
CA THR A 31 -3.21 10.92 -13.99
C THR A 31 -3.57 9.48 -13.58
N LEU A 32 -3.40 9.12 -12.31
CA LEU A 32 -3.77 7.81 -11.81
C LEU A 32 -5.26 7.56 -11.99
N ASP A 33 -6.16 8.53 -11.80
CA ASP A 33 -7.60 8.33 -11.98
C ASP A 33 -8.00 8.01 -13.43
N THR A 34 -7.26 8.54 -14.41
CA THR A 34 -7.55 8.32 -15.84
C THR A 34 -7.06 6.97 -16.37
N VAL A 35 -6.05 6.34 -15.75
CA VAL A 35 -5.52 5.06 -16.23
C VAL A 35 -6.49 3.88 -15.96
N PRO A 36 -6.62 2.94 -16.90
CA PRO A 36 -7.56 1.82 -16.79
C PRO A 36 -7.15 0.82 -15.71
N THR A 37 -8.15 0.16 -15.11
CA THR A 37 -7.95 -0.99 -14.22
C THR A 37 -8.10 -2.29 -14.98
N TYR A 38 -7.08 -3.15 -14.89
CA TYR A 38 -7.06 -4.44 -15.57
C TYR A 38 -7.40 -5.59 -14.62
N THR A 39 -8.00 -6.66 -15.15
CA THR A 39 -7.92 -7.99 -14.54
C THR A 39 -6.58 -8.63 -14.93
N LEU A 40 -6.12 -9.65 -14.20
CA LEU A 40 -4.86 -10.34 -14.52
C LEU A 40 -4.82 -10.83 -15.99
N GLN A 41 -5.87 -11.49 -16.47
CA GLN A 41 -5.95 -11.99 -17.85
C GLN A 41 -5.84 -10.88 -18.91
N LYS A 42 -6.40 -9.69 -18.64
CA LYS A 42 -6.30 -8.55 -19.56
C LYS A 42 -4.92 -7.89 -19.48
N ALA A 43 -4.37 -7.75 -18.28
CA ALA A 43 -3.05 -7.15 -18.04
C ALA A 43 -1.93 -7.94 -18.72
N LEU A 44 -2.00 -9.28 -18.74
CA LEU A 44 -1.03 -10.15 -19.42
C LEU A 44 -0.97 -9.96 -20.94
N LYS A 45 -1.96 -9.29 -21.53
CA LYS A 45 -1.99 -8.93 -22.97
C LYS A 45 -1.51 -7.50 -23.24
N GLN A 46 -1.13 -6.75 -22.19
CA GLN A 46 -0.64 -5.38 -22.30
C GLN A 46 0.89 -5.36 -22.18
N ASP A 47 1.48 -4.22 -22.54
CA ASP A 47 2.83 -3.88 -22.12
C ASP A 47 2.89 -3.83 -20.57
N PRO A 48 3.69 -4.69 -19.90
CA PRO A 48 3.75 -4.74 -18.45
C PRO A 48 4.16 -3.42 -17.79
N LEU A 49 4.89 -2.56 -18.50
CA LEU A 49 5.31 -1.24 -18.01
C LEU A 49 4.17 -0.21 -18.07
N LYS A 50 3.07 -0.50 -18.76
CA LYS A 50 1.88 0.36 -18.85
C LYS A 50 0.72 -0.08 -17.95
N VAL A 51 0.92 -1.13 -17.14
CA VAL A 51 -0.09 -1.60 -16.19
C VAL A 51 0.11 -0.95 -14.83
N TYR A 52 -0.73 0.04 -14.52
CA TYR A 52 -0.69 0.81 -13.28
C TYR A 52 -1.75 0.37 -12.26
N LYS A 53 -2.87 -0.20 -12.70
CA LYS A 53 -3.97 -0.65 -11.83
C LYS A 53 -4.38 -2.07 -12.15
N LEU A 54 -4.44 -2.91 -11.12
CA LEU A 54 -4.77 -4.33 -11.26
C LEU A 54 -5.76 -4.78 -10.18
N THR A 55 -6.74 -5.59 -10.60
CA THR A 55 -7.70 -6.24 -9.70
C THR A 55 -7.64 -7.75 -9.83
N LEU A 56 -7.52 -8.42 -8.67
CA LEU A 56 -7.58 -9.87 -8.48
C LEU A 56 -8.68 -10.21 -7.45
N LYS A 57 -9.76 -9.43 -7.44
CA LYS A 57 -10.86 -9.60 -6.49
C LYS A 57 -11.54 -10.96 -6.63
N LYS A 58 -11.86 -11.62 -5.51
CA LYS A 58 -12.67 -12.85 -5.45
C LYS A 58 -12.12 -14.02 -6.29
N MET A 59 -10.81 -14.14 -6.39
CA MET A 59 -10.13 -15.21 -7.13
C MET A 59 -9.78 -16.44 -6.26
N LYS A 60 -10.21 -16.47 -4.99
CA LYS A 60 -9.91 -17.53 -4.00
C LYS A 60 -8.40 -17.70 -3.73
N LEU A 61 -7.60 -16.67 -3.99
CA LEU A 61 -6.15 -16.70 -3.85
C LEU A 61 -5.70 -16.86 -2.40
N THR A 62 -4.71 -17.72 -2.17
CA THR A 62 -3.99 -17.83 -0.89
C THR A 62 -2.63 -17.15 -0.94
N GLU A 63 -2.11 -16.89 -2.13
CA GLU A 63 -0.85 -16.22 -2.41
C GLU A 63 -0.96 -15.34 -3.67
N LEU A 64 0.03 -14.47 -3.89
CA LEU A 64 0.12 -13.68 -5.12
C LEU A 64 0.61 -14.58 -6.29
N PRO A 65 -0.12 -14.65 -7.42
CA PRO A 65 0.34 -15.36 -8.61
C PRO A 65 1.70 -14.83 -9.09
N SER A 66 2.61 -15.68 -9.56
CA SER A 66 3.95 -15.24 -10.00
C SER A 66 3.92 -14.24 -11.15
N GLU A 67 2.92 -14.32 -12.01
CA GLU A 67 2.75 -13.49 -13.21
C GLU A 67 2.53 -12.01 -12.86
N ILE A 68 1.95 -11.72 -11.68
CA ILE A 68 1.74 -10.35 -11.23
C ILE A 68 3.06 -9.59 -11.05
N LEU A 69 4.17 -10.31 -10.81
CA LEU A 69 5.48 -9.71 -10.54
C LEU A 69 6.08 -9.02 -11.76
N ALA A 70 5.53 -9.23 -12.96
CA ALA A 70 5.95 -8.53 -14.18
C ALA A 70 5.51 -7.05 -14.21
N PHE A 71 4.44 -6.68 -13.50
CA PHE A 71 3.87 -5.32 -13.52
C PHE A 71 4.58 -4.39 -12.53
N LYS A 72 5.83 -4.01 -12.84
CA LYS A 72 6.69 -3.22 -11.93
C LYS A 72 6.18 -1.81 -11.64
N ASN A 73 5.38 -1.24 -12.53
CA ASN A 73 4.82 0.10 -12.39
C ASN A 73 3.44 0.13 -11.70
N LEU A 74 3.05 -0.97 -11.03
CA LEU A 74 1.76 -1.06 -10.37
C LEU A 74 1.63 -0.07 -9.21
N GLN A 75 0.54 0.70 -9.21
CA GLN A 75 0.24 1.75 -8.23
C GLN A 75 -1.09 1.52 -7.50
N VAL A 76 -2.01 0.75 -8.10
CA VAL A 76 -3.24 0.31 -7.43
C VAL A 76 -3.36 -1.21 -7.54
N LEU A 77 -3.50 -1.87 -6.40
CA LEU A 77 -3.71 -3.31 -6.34
C LEU A 77 -4.92 -3.65 -5.47
N ASN A 78 -5.88 -4.36 -6.08
CA ASN A 78 -7.08 -4.83 -5.40
C ASN A 78 -7.08 -6.36 -5.26
N LEU A 79 -6.86 -6.84 -4.03
CA LEU A 79 -6.88 -8.25 -3.61
C LEU A 79 -8.13 -8.60 -2.79
N LYS A 80 -9.19 -7.77 -2.85
CA LYS A 80 -10.41 -7.94 -2.05
C LYS A 80 -11.03 -9.33 -2.22
N GLY A 81 -11.52 -9.92 -1.13
CA GLY A 81 -12.35 -11.13 -1.22
C GLY A 81 -11.59 -12.41 -1.55
N ASN A 82 -10.32 -12.50 -1.18
CA ASN A 82 -9.49 -13.70 -1.38
C ASN A 82 -9.37 -14.50 -0.07
N LYS A 83 -8.35 -15.36 0.05
CA LYS A 83 -8.14 -16.26 1.18
C LYS A 83 -6.75 -16.08 1.82
N PHE A 84 -6.13 -14.91 1.66
CA PHE A 84 -4.85 -14.60 2.30
C PHE A 84 -4.98 -14.72 3.81
N LYS A 85 -4.10 -15.49 4.45
CA LYS A 85 -4.01 -15.63 5.92
C LYS A 85 -2.93 -14.74 6.53
N ILE A 86 -1.92 -14.39 5.74
CA ILE A 86 -0.78 -13.55 6.11
C ILE A 86 -0.64 -12.51 5.00
N PHE A 87 -0.18 -11.31 5.37
CA PHE A 87 0.18 -10.28 4.40
C PHE A 87 1.27 -10.79 3.43
N PRO A 88 1.08 -10.64 2.11
CA PRO A 88 1.93 -11.31 1.14
C PRO A 88 3.29 -10.63 1.00
N LYS A 89 4.39 -11.29 1.40
CA LYS A 89 5.77 -10.77 1.29
C LYS A 89 6.12 -10.23 -0.10
N LYS A 90 5.68 -10.89 -1.17
CA LYS A 90 5.95 -10.48 -2.56
C LYS A 90 5.37 -9.10 -2.93
N ILE A 91 4.50 -8.52 -2.11
CA ILE A 91 3.93 -7.17 -2.33
C ILE A 91 5.00 -6.09 -2.44
N THR A 92 6.15 -6.28 -1.80
CA THR A 92 7.29 -5.35 -1.82
C THR A 92 7.91 -5.17 -3.21
N THR A 93 7.58 -6.07 -4.14
CA THR A 93 7.92 -5.92 -5.56
C THR A 93 7.32 -4.66 -6.17
N PHE A 94 6.19 -4.18 -5.65
CA PHE A 94 5.43 -3.06 -6.21
C PHE A 94 5.73 -1.77 -5.44
N VAL A 95 6.97 -1.30 -5.55
CA VAL A 95 7.50 -0.14 -4.80
C VAL A 95 6.76 1.17 -5.08
N TYR A 96 6.00 1.25 -6.17
CA TYR A 96 5.17 2.41 -6.53
C TYR A 96 3.71 2.32 -6.08
N LEU A 97 3.33 1.32 -5.27
CA LEU A 97 1.96 1.20 -4.76
C LEU A 97 1.53 2.45 -3.99
N GLN A 98 0.42 3.03 -4.44
CA GLN A 98 -0.29 4.14 -3.81
C GLN A 98 -1.58 3.67 -3.14
N GLU A 99 -2.25 2.65 -3.69
CA GLU A 99 -3.45 2.08 -3.10
C GLU A 99 -3.39 0.56 -3.04
N LEU A 100 -3.65 0.01 -1.85
CA LEU A 100 -3.71 -1.42 -1.62
C LEU A 100 -5.02 -1.78 -0.91
N ASN A 101 -5.79 -2.67 -1.53
CA ASN A 101 -7.00 -3.22 -0.94
C ASN A 101 -6.84 -4.72 -0.69
N VAL A 102 -6.78 -5.12 0.58
CA VAL A 102 -6.75 -6.52 1.04
C VAL A 102 -8.01 -6.88 1.85
N SER A 103 -9.08 -6.09 1.71
CA SER A 103 -10.33 -6.30 2.46
C SER A 103 -10.98 -7.65 2.20
N ALA A 104 -11.79 -8.11 3.14
CA ALA A 104 -12.52 -9.39 3.03
C ALA A 104 -11.59 -10.58 2.73
N ASN A 105 -10.48 -10.68 3.46
CA ASN A 105 -9.57 -11.82 3.43
C ASN A 105 -9.64 -12.55 4.79
N LYS A 106 -8.60 -13.33 5.13
CA LYS A 106 -8.47 -14.02 6.41
C LYS A 106 -7.17 -13.63 7.11
N ILE A 107 -6.66 -12.43 6.82
CA ILE A 107 -5.33 -12.00 7.24
C ILE A 107 -5.33 -11.83 8.76
N GLN A 108 -4.43 -12.52 9.44
CA GLN A 108 -4.22 -12.39 10.88
C GLN A 108 -3.05 -11.47 11.21
N ILE A 109 -2.00 -11.52 10.39
CA ILE A 109 -0.74 -10.82 10.62
C ILE A 109 -0.47 -9.92 9.41
N ILE A 110 -0.37 -8.62 9.67
CA ILE A 110 0.30 -7.69 8.77
C ILE A 110 1.78 -7.68 9.13
N THR A 111 2.63 -8.03 8.17
CA THR A 111 4.07 -8.20 8.38
C THR A 111 4.83 -6.90 8.08
N LYS A 112 6.10 -6.83 8.50
CA LYS A 112 6.97 -5.64 8.34
C LYS A 112 7.07 -5.12 6.90
N GLU A 113 6.86 -6.00 5.92
CA GLU A 113 6.81 -5.68 4.49
C GLU A 113 5.79 -4.58 4.14
N LEU A 114 4.79 -4.33 4.99
CA LEU A 114 3.90 -3.17 4.86
C LEU A 114 4.72 -1.86 4.77
N GLY A 115 5.74 -1.71 5.61
CA GLY A 115 6.55 -0.49 5.70
C GLY A 115 7.42 -0.21 4.47
N GLU A 116 7.61 -1.19 3.58
CA GLU A 116 8.35 -1.01 2.33
C GLU A 116 7.51 -0.28 1.26
N LEU A 117 6.20 -0.18 1.44
CA LEU A 117 5.29 0.49 0.51
C LEU A 117 5.26 2.02 0.75
N ILE A 118 6.42 2.68 0.74
CA ILE A 118 6.61 4.09 1.15
C ILE A 118 5.79 5.12 0.34
N HIS A 119 5.16 4.70 -0.76
CA HIS A 119 4.28 5.53 -1.58
C HIS A 119 2.78 5.33 -1.29
N LEU A 120 2.44 4.42 -0.37
CA LEU A 120 1.07 4.06 -0.06
C LEU A 120 0.33 5.25 0.56
N LYS A 121 -0.74 5.66 -0.11
CA LYS A 121 -1.69 6.69 0.32
C LYS A 121 -2.95 6.09 0.93
N LYS A 122 -3.35 4.91 0.48
CA LYS A 122 -4.58 4.25 0.89
C LYS A 122 -4.34 2.78 1.18
N PHE A 123 -4.63 2.37 2.41
CA PHE A 123 -4.61 0.97 2.80
C PHE A 123 -5.97 0.53 3.32
N ILE A 124 -6.62 -0.38 2.59
CA ILE A 124 -7.94 -0.90 2.92
C ILE A 124 -7.79 -2.37 3.36
N ALA A 125 -7.89 -2.63 4.65
CA ALA A 125 -7.68 -3.93 5.26
C ALA A 125 -8.87 -4.42 6.11
N ASN A 126 -10.04 -3.81 5.93
CA ASN A 126 -11.25 -4.15 6.67
C ASN A 126 -11.76 -5.57 6.41
N SER A 127 -12.54 -6.10 7.35
CA SER A 127 -13.12 -7.45 7.29
C SER A 127 -12.04 -8.52 7.13
N ASN A 128 -11.05 -8.50 8.01
CA ASN A 128 -10.02 -9.53 8.14
C ASN A 128 -10.06 -10.11 9.56
N LYS A 129 -8.95 -10.68 10.05
CA LYS A 129 -8.76 -11.16 11.42
C LYS A 129 -7.50 -10.56 12.03
N ILE A 130 -7.15 -9.34 11.62
CA ILE A 130 -5.86 -8.71 11.93
C ILE A 130 -5.83 -8.45 13.43
N VAL A 131 -4.80 -8.96 14.11
CA VAL A 131 -4.62 -8.78 15.56
C VAL A 131 -3.68 -7.64 15.90
N SER A 132 -2.78 -7.28 14.97
CA SER A 132 -1.81 -6.21 15.16
C SER A 132 -1.36 -5.60 13.83
N ILE A 133 -0.89 -4.35 13.93
CA ILE A 133 -0.22 -3.62 12.86
C ILE A 133 1.27 -3.51 13.23
N PRO A 134 2.20 -3.76 12.30
CA PRO A 134 3.63 -3.75 12.59
C PRO A 134 4.15 -2.33 12.82
N PRO A 135 5.19 -2.13 13.66
CA PRO A 135 5.77 -0.81 13.94
C PRO A 135 6.34 -0.13 12.67
N GLU A 136 6.69 -0.90 11.64
CA GLU A 136 7.13 -0.39 10.34
C GLU A 136 6.08 0.45 9.60
N ILE A 137 4.83 0.51 10.08
CA ILE A 137 3.83 1.47 9.59
C ILE A 137 4.33 2.92 9.65
N ARG A 138 5.26 3.24 10.56
CA ARG A 138 5.92 4.57 10.63
C ARG A 138 6.53 5.05 9.32
N TYR A 139 6.94 4.14 8.44
CA TYR A 139 7.59 4.49 7.17
C TYR A 139 6.60 4.97 6.11
N LEU A 140 5.29 4.78 6.32
CA LEU A 140 4.25 5.15 5.37
C LEU A 140 3.89 6.64 5.45
N LYS A 141 4.87 7.52 5.28
CA LYS A 141 4.72 9.00 5.40
C LYS A 141 3.75 9.63 4.39
N LYS A 142 3.25 8.86 3.42
CA LYS A 142 2.23 9.30 2.46
C LYS A 142 0.84 8.75 2.77
N LEU A 143 0.68 7.92 3.80
CA LEU A 143 -0.59 7.25 4.13
C LEU A 143 -1.60 8.27 4.63
N GLN A 144 -2.74 8.36 3.95
CA GLN A 144 -3.81 9.30 4.26
C GLN A 144 -5.07 8.60 4.76
N TYR A 145 -5.29 7.36 4.34
CA TYR A 145 -6.48 6.59 4.70
C TYR A 145 -6.13 5.16 5.07
N LEU A 146 -6.56 4.76 6.26
CA LEU A 146 -6.35 3.44 6.82
C LEU A 146 -7.69 2.85 7.28
N ASP A 147 -8.18 1.81 6.60
CA ASP A 147 -9.42 1.14 6.97
C ASP A 147 -9.12 -0.22 7.62
N LEU A 148 -9.36 -0.30 8.92
CA LEU A 148 -9.17 -1.48 9.77
C LEU A 148 -10.50 -2.03 10.28
N TRP A 149 -11.63 -1.53 9.78
CA TRP A 149 -12.97 -1.90 10.23
C TRP A 149 -13.15 -3.43 10.32
N GLY A 150 -13.77 -3.92 11.40
CA GLY A 150 -14.08 -5.35 11.55
C GLY A 150 -12.84 -6.25 11.53
N ASN A 151 -11.90 -5.95 12.44
CA ASN A 151 -10.71 -6.76 12.73
C ASN A 151 -10.62 -7.00 14.25
N ASP A 152 -9.62 -7.76 14.68
CA ASP A 152 -9.42 -8.18 16.07
C ASP A 152 -8.22 -7.45 16.71
N ILE A 153 -8.02 -6.17 16.35
CA ILE A 153 -6.85 -5.38 16.76
C ILE A 153 -6.97 -4.98 18.22
N GLY A 154 -6.08 -5.51 19.08
CA GLY A 154 -6.04 -5.13 20.50
C GLY A 154 -5.45 -3.72 20.71
N ALA A 155 -4.33 -3.42 20.05
CA ALA A 155 -3.68 -2.11 20.14
C ALA A 155 -3.02 -1.73 18.81
N LEU A 156 -2.85 -0.42 18.60
CA LEU A 156 -1.97 0.10 17.57
C LEU A 156 -0.55 0.27 18.13
N PRO A 157 0.51 0.07 17.33
CA PRO A 157 1.88 0.35 17.75
C PRO A 157 2.04 1.85 18.03
N HIS A 158 2.90 2.22 18.98
CA HIS A 158 3.17 3.63 19.31
C HIS A 158 3.68 4.42 18.08
N GLU A 159 4.42 3.75 17.20
CA GLU A 159 4.89 4.23 15.90
C GLU A 159 3.82 4.80 14.98
N ILE A 160 2.53 4.48 15.20
CA ILE A 160 1.44 5.10 14.44
C ILE A 160 1.41 6.62 14.60
N SER A 161 1.87 7.14 15.75
CA SER A 161 2.00 8.59 16.00
C SER A 161 2.91 9.29 14.99
N GLU A 162 3.84 8.58 14.36
CA GLU A 162 4.69 9.16 13.32
C GLU A 162 3.96 9.40 11.99
N LEU A 163 2.70 8.96 11.88
CA LEU A 163 1.81 9.29 10.76
C LEU A 163 0.94 10.51 11.04
N GLU A 164 1.01 11.09 12.24
CA GLU A 164 0.28 12.30 12.59
C GLU A 164 0.55 13.43 11.59
N GLY A 165 -0.52 14.13 11.19
CA GLY A 165 -0.49 15.17 10.15
C GLY A 165 -0.54 14.62 8.71
N THR A 166 -0.17 13.36 8.47
CA THR A 166 -0.28 12.71 7.14
C THR A 166 -1.52 11.84 7.03
N LEU A 167 -1.82 11.07 8.09
CA LEU A 167 -3.00 10.23 8.19
C LEU A 167 -4.23 11.11 8.43
N LYS A 168 -5.18 11.08 7.50
CA LYS A 168 -6.37 11.93 7.55
C LYS A 168 -7.53 11.23 8.24
N GLU A 169 -7.71 9.94 7.94
CA GLU A 169 -8.79 9.15 8.49
C GLU A 169 -8.36 7.71 8.75
N ILE A 170 -8.75 7.21 9.92
CA ILE A 170 -8.64 5.80 10.29
C ILE A 170 -10.00 5.27 10.74
N ASP A 171 -10.44 4.17 10.14
CA ASP A 171 -11.67 3.48 10.52
C ASP A 171 -11.35 2.23 11.34
N MET A 172 -11.78 2.24 12.60
CA MET A 172 -11.58 1.18 13.57
C MET A 172 -12.92 0.71 14.16
N ARG A 173 -14.04 0.98 13.49
CA ARG A 173 -15.34 0.50 13.97
C ARG A 173 -15.37 -1.03 13.88
N VAL A 174 -16.20 -1.62 14.73
CA VAL A 174 -16.36 -3.09 14.86
C VAL A 174 -15.03 -3.75 15.26
N ILE A 175 -14.24 -3.04 16.08
CA ILE A 175 -13.12 -3.57 16.84
C ILE A 175 -13.47 -3.37 18.32
N LEU A 176 -13.26 -4.39 19.14
CA LEU A 176 -13.55 -4.32 20.57
C LEU A 176 -12.45 -3.54 21.28
N MET A 177 -12.77 -2.35 21.77
CA MET A 177 -11.84 -1.47 22.49
C MET A 177 -12.50 -0.83 23.70
N SER A 178 -11.71 -0.72 24.76
CA SER A 178 -12.01 0.00 25.98
C SER A 178 -11.92 1.52 25.80
N ASN A 179 -12.46 2.26 26.76
CA ASN A 179 -12.31 3.71 26.81
C ASN A 179 -10.85 4.17 26.95
N ALA A 180 -10.00 3.38 27.60
CA ALA A 180 -8.59 3.70 27.77
C ALA A 180 -7.84 3.61 26.43
N GLU A 181 -8.07 2.55 25.66
CA GLU A 181 -7.48 2.37 24.33
C GLU A 181 -7.93 3.47 23.36
N HIS A 182 -9.21 3.84 23.37
CA HIS A 182 -9.69 4.99 22.59
C HIS A 182 -8.94 6.28 22.93
N LYS A 183 -8.65 6.54 24.21
CA LYS A 183 -7.90 7.72 24.65
C LYS A 183 -6.44 7.67 24.19
N ILE A 184 -5.79 6.51 24.33
CA ILE A 184 -4.40 6.30 23.88
C ILE A 184 -4.31 6.58 22.37
N ILE A 185 -5.19 5.99 21.57
CA ILE A 185 -5.17 6.15 20.10
C ILE A 185 -5.43 7.61 19.71
N LYS A 186 -6.37 8.30 20.37
CA LYS A 186 -6.61 9.74 20.15
C LYS A 186 -5.41 10.61 20.53
N ALA A 187 -4.68 10.25 21.58
CA ALA A 187 -3.47 10.97 21.99
C ALA A 187 -2.31 10.76 21.01
N LEU A 188 -2.21 9.57 20.40
CA LEU A 188 -1.21 9.28 19.36
C LEU A 188 -1.52 10.01 18.04
N LEU A 189 -2.79 10.26 17.75
CA LEU A 189 -3.25 10.81 16.47
C LEU A 189 -4.27 11.96 16.64
N PRO A 190 -3.91 13.07 17.30
CA PRO A 190 -4.86 14.09 17.73
C PRO A 190 -5.58 14.82 16.59
N ASN A 191 -4.97 14.98 15.41
CA ASN A 191 -5.58 15.65 14.25
C ASN A 191 -6.15 14.66 13.21
N THR A 192 -6.02 13.35 13.45
CA THR A 192 -6.58 12.34 12.56
C THR A 192 -8.06 12.14 12.86
N LYS A 193 -8.90 12.01 11.83
CA LYS A 193 -10.29 11.61 12.01
C LYS A 193 -10.36 10.12 12.33
N ILE A 194 -10.72 9.79 13.57
CA ILE A 194 -10.79 8.41 14.03
C ILE A 194 -12.25 7.97 14.19
N ARG A 195 -12.62 6.86 13.54
CA ARG A 195 -13.94 6.24 13.71
C ARG A 195 -13.84 5.03 14.62
N PHE A 196 -14.45 5.11 15.79
CA PHE A 196 -14.61 3.99 16.71
C PHE A 196 -16.04 3.49 16.73
N SER A 197 -16.21 2.22 17.12
CA SER A 197 -17.48 1.75 17.68
C SER A 197 -17.75 2.42 19.02
N LYS A 198 -18.96 2.26 19.56
CA LYS A 198 -19.18 2.52 20.98
C LYS A 198 -18.19 1.68 21.79
N SER A 199 -17.50 2.31 22.74
CA SER A 199 -16.59 1.62 23.65
C SER A 199 -17.38 0.64 24.53
N CYS A 200 -16.70 -0.40 24.99
CA CYS A 200 -17.23 -1.28 26.02
C CYS A 200 -16.60 -0.97 27.39
N ASN A 201 -17.37 -1.22 28.46
CA ASN A 201 -16.83 -1.36 29.82
C ASN A 201 -16.38 -2.80 30.05
N CYS A 202 -15.58 -3.34 29.13
CA CYS A 202 -15.01 -4.67 29.27
C CYS A 202 -14.02 -4.63 30.45
N GLY A 203 -14.45 -5.10 31.62
CA GLY A 203 -13.54 -5.35 32.75
C GLY A 203 -12.62 -6.51 32.37
N PHE A 204 -11.31 -6.33 32.57
CA PHE A 204 -10.35 -7.43 32.56
C PHE A 204 -10.43 -8.20 33.87
#